data_AF-A0AAJ1X018-F1
#
_entry.id   AF-A0AAJ1X018-F1
#
_cell.length_a   1.000
_cell.length_b   1.000
_cell.length_c   1.000
_cell.angle_alpha   90.00
_cell.angle_beta   90.00
_cell.angle_gamma   90.00
#
_symmetry.space_group_name_H-M   'P 1'
#
loop_
_entity.id
_entity.type
_entity.pdbx_description
1 polymer ?
#
loop_
_entity_poly.entity_id
_entity_poly.type
_entity_poly.pdbx_seq_one_letter_code
_entity_poly.pdbx_strand_id
1 'polypeptide(L)'
;MRLSAIPLILTLALAPTAGFAHGEAPHAAHGGLMQEAQELWVELVVKGADVAVYVTDEARKPVPATQVSGTATVLVGGQSYKVELSATGGDGVQGRLPAPVTGSVMATVALKVGGKAVSARFTSKA
;
A
#
# COMPACT_ATOMS: atom_id res chain seq x y z
N MET A 1 -16.50 -28.28 -66.14
CA MET A 1 -17.10 -27.53 -65.02
C MET A 1 -16.33 -27.87 -63.76
N ARG A 2 -15.57 -26.91 -63.20
CA ARG A 2 -14.80 -27.10 -61.96
C ARG A 2 -15.42 -26.21 -60.89
N LEU A 3 -16.08 -26.83 -59.90
CA LEU A 3 -16.62 -26.16 -58.73
C LEU A 3 -15.50 -26.05 -57.69
N SER A 4 -14.94 -24.86 -57.51
CA SER A 4 -13.98 -24.59 -56.45
C SER A 4 -14.73 -24.12 -55.21
N ALA A 5 -14.68 -24.91 -54.14
CA ALA A 5 -15.19 -24.55 -52.81
C ALA A 5 -14.20 -23.62 -52.09
N ILE A 6 -14.69 -22.51 -51.55
CA ILE A 6 -13.90 -21.55 -50.77
C ILE A 6 -14.19 -21.80 -49.28
N PRO A 7 -13.19 -22.11 -48.43
CA PRO A 7 -13.41 -22.22 -47.00
C PRO A 7 -13.39 -20.82 -46.36
N LEU A 8 -14.47 -20.47 -45.65
CA LEU A 8 -14.56 -19.28 -44.81
C LEU A 8 -13.92 -19.59 -43.45
N ILE A 9 -12.71 -19.08 -43.23
CA ILE A 9 -12.02 -19.16 -41.93
C ILE A 9 -12.56 -18.03 -41.05
N LEU A 10 -13.30 -18.39 -40.01
CA LEU A 10 -13.76 -17.47 -38.97
C LEU A 10 -12.68 -17.34 -37.89
N THR A 11 -11.87 -16.29 -37.96
CA THR A 11 -10.91 -15.93 -36.92
C THR A 11 -11.64 -15.30 -35.74
N LEU A 12 -11.78 -16.06 -34.65
CA LEU A 12 -12.30 -15.56 -33.38
C LEU A 12 -11.22 -14.71 -32.70
N ALA A 13 -11.38 -13.38 -32.72
CA ALA A 13 -10.54 -12.47 -31.98
C ALA A 13 -10.84 -12.59 -30.47
N LEU A 14 -9.94 -13.22 -29.72
CA LEU A 14 -9.92 -13.11 -28.26
C LEU A 14 -9.53 -11.67 -27.91
N ALA A 15 -10.50 -10.85 -27.49
CA ALA A 15 -10.21 -9.58 -26.88
C ALA A 15 -9.48 -9.82 -25.54
N PRO A 16 -8.41 -9.09 -25.22
CA PRO A 16 -7.81 -9.17 -23.91
C PRO A 16 -8.82 -8.65 -22.88
N THR A 17 -9.26 -9.52 -21.97
CA THR A 17 -9.93 -9.09 -20.75
C THR A 17 -8.95 -8.22 -19.98
N ALA A 18 -9.17 -6.90 -19.96
CA ALA A 18 -8.46 -6.01 -19.07
C ALA A 18 -8.75 -6.45 -17.63
N GLY A 19 -7.79 -7.18 -17.05
CA GLY A 19 -7.79 -7.54 -15.65
C GLY A 19 -7.48 -6.32 -14.77
N PHE A 20 -8.03 -6.37 -13.56
CA PHE A 20 -7.73 -5.55 -12.39
C PHE A 20 -8.43 -4.20 -12.29
N ALA A 21 -9.73 -4.23 -11.98
CA ALA A 21 -10.32 -3.22 -11.12
C ALA A 21 -9.92 -3.52 -9.67
N HIS A 22 -8.71 -3.16 -9.26
CA HIS A 22 -8.44 -2.91 -7.84
C HIS A 22 -9.12 -1.58 -7.51
N GLY A 23 -9.96 -1.56 -6.49
CA GLY A 23 -10.86 -0.45 -6.20
C GLY A 23 -10.13 0.89 -6.01
N GLU A 24 -10.84 2.01 -6.19
CA GLU A 24 -10.27 3.32 -5.89
C GLU A 24 -9.76 3.37 -4.44
N ALA A 25 -8.56 3.94 -4.27
CA ALA A 25 -7.93 4.05 -2.97
C ALA A 25 -8.85 4.80 -1.99
N PRO A 26 -9.03 4.29 -0.75
CA PRO A 26 -9.79 4.99 0.25
C PRO A 26 -9.11 6.32 0.59
N HIS A 27 -9.92 7.28 1.02
CA HIS A 27 -9.41 8.53 1.55
C HIS A 27 -8.47 8.28 2.73
N ALA A 28 -7.33 8.97 2.75
CA ALA A 28 -6.36 8.94 3.85
C ALA A 28 -6.94 9.66 5.08
N ALA A 29 -7.59 8.90 5.97
CA ALA A 29 -8.36 9.44 7.10
C ALA A 29 -7.52 10.24 8.10
N HIS A 30 -6.21 10.02 8.13
CA HIS A 30 -5.27 10.64 9.06
C HIS A 30 -4.37 11.71 8.39
N GLY A 31 -4.64 12.01 7.12
CA GLY A 31 -3.88 12.99 6.32
C GLY A 31 -2.52 12.48 5.85
N GLY A 32 -2.35 11.16 5.77
CA GLY A 32 -1.13 10.50 5.32
C GLY A 32 -1.08 10.21 3.82
N LEU A 33 -0.09 9.41 3.45
CA LEU A 33 0.04 8.81 2.13
C LEU A 33 -0.65 7.44 2.16
N MET A 34 -1.58 7.21 1.23
CA MET A 34 -2.29 5.92 1.10
C MET A 34 -1.63 5.06 0.03
N GLN A 35 -1.43 3.78 0.31
CA GLN A 35 -0.95 2.78 -0.66
C GLN A 35 -1.68 1.45 -0.49
N GLU A 36 -1.90 0.75 -1.60
CA GLU A 36 -2.40 -0.62 -1.60
C GLU A 36 -1.27 -1.61 -1.28
N ALA A 37 -1.57 -2.63 -0.48
CA ALA A 37 -0.65 -3.69 -0.11
C ALA A 37 -1.39 -5.03 -0.02
N GLN A 38 -1.40 -5.78 -1.12
CA GLN A 38 -2.30 -6.93 -1.30
C GLN A 38 -3.76 -6.45 -1.16
N GLU A 39 -4.61 -7.17 -0.44
CA GLU A 39 -6.02 -6.80 -0.20
C GLU A 39 -6.23 -5.74 0.90
N LEU A 40 -5.14 -5.07 1.33
CA LEU A 40 -5.18 -4.06 2.40
C LEU A 40 -4.78 -2.70 1.87
N TRP A 41 -5.26 -1.67 2.55
CA TRP A 41 -4.82 -0.29 2.35
C TRP A 41 -4.00 0.17 3.55
N VAL A 42 -2.83 0.72 3.29
CA VAL A 42 -1.90 1.18 4.32
C VAL A 42 -1.74 2.69 4.19
N GLU A 43 -2.11 3.40 5.25
CA GLU A 43 -1.87 4.83 5.37
C GLU A 43 -0.61 5.07 6.20
N LEU A 44 0.35 5.80 5.62
CA LEU A 44 1.56 6.27 6.30
C LEU A 44 1.44 7.76 6.62
N VAL A 45 1.53 8.11 7.89
CA VAL A 45 1.59 9.50 8.37
C VAL A 45 2.99 9.76 8.91
N VAL A 46 3.66 10.79 8.39
CA VAL A 46 4.95 11.26 8.91
C VAL A 46 4.81 12.72 9.29
N LYS A 47 5.03 13.04 10.57
CA LYS A 47 4.97 14.40 11.13
C LYS A 47 6.25 14.70 11.90
N GLY A 48 7.19 15.40 11.25
CA GLY A 48 8.52 15.60 11.81
C GLY A 48 9.23 14.27 12.01
N ALA A 49 9.47 13.88 13.26
CA ALA A 49 10.10 12.60 13.62
C ALA A 49 9.08 11.49 13.96
N ASP A 50 7.80 11.82 14.08
CA ASP A 50 6.75 10.85 14.40
C ASP A 50 6.29 10.12 13.13
N VAL A 51 6.24 8.79 13.22
CA VAL A 51 5.77 7.90 12.17
C VAL A 51 4.57 7.14 12.71
N ALA A 52 3.44 7.21 12.00
CA ALA A 52 2.26 6.43 12.30
C ALA A 52 1.79 5.67 11.06
N VAL A 53 1.28 4.47 11.29
CA VAL A 53 0.75 3.60 10.23
C VAL A 53 -0.63 3.12 10.65
N TYR A 54 -1.56 3.20 9.72
CA TYR A 54 -2.94 2.73 9.86
C TYR A 54 -3.24 1.74 8.73
N VAL A 55 -4.03 0.72 9.03
CA VAL A 55 -4.39 -0.32 8.07
C VAL A 55 -5.89 -0.38 7.93
N THR A 56 -6.37 -0.41 6.69
CA THR A 56 -7.78 -0.59 6.35
C THR A 56 -7.93 -1.89 5.56
N ASP A 57 -8.92 -2.70 5.93
CA ASP A 57 -9.21 -3.98 5.26
C ASP A 57 -9.94 -3.80 3.92
N GLU A 58 -10.14 -4.92 3.22
CA GLU A 58 -10.88 -5.00 1.95
C GLU A 58 -12.33 -4.47 2.06
N ALA A 59 -12.93 -4.54 3.26
CA ALA A 59 -14.27 -4.06 3.56
C ALA A 59 -14.29 -2.58 3.96
N ARG A 60 -13.17 -1.86 3.79
CA ARG A 60 -12.98 -0.45 4.16
C ARG A 60 -13.14 -0.17 5.66
N LYS A 61 -12.76 -1.12 6.50
CA LYS A 61 -12.79 -0.98 7.97
C LYS A 61 -11.38 -0.84 8.54
N PRO A 62 -11.17 0.04 9.53
CA PRO A 62 -9.88 0.11 10.23
C PRO A 62 -9.56 -1.21 10.92
N VAL A 63 -8.32 -1.64 10.79
CA VAL A 63 -7.78 -2.81 11.50
C VAL A 63 -7.26 -2.36 12.86
N PRO A 64 -7.64 -3.01 13.98
CA PRO A 64 -7.15 -2.66 15.31
C PRO A 64 -5.62 -2.74 15.40
N ALA A 65 -5.00 -1.79 16.10
CA ALA A 65 -3.54 -1.73 16.25
C ALA A 65 -2.95 -2.99 16.90
N THR A 66 -3.73 -3.69 17.74
CA THR A 66 -3.33 -4.94 18.39
C THR A 66 -3.14 -6.11 17.40
N GLN A 67 -3.67 -6.00 16.19
CA GLN A 67 -3.51 -6.99 15.12
C GLN A 67 -2.37 -6.64 14.16
N VAL A 68 -1.72 -5.49 14.35
CA VAL A 68 -0.68 -4.95 13.48
C VAL A 68 0.63 -4.91 14.25
N SER A 69 1.68 -5.47 13.66
CA SER A 69 3.06 -5.31 14.12
C SER A 69 3.99 -5.13 12.94
N GLY A 70 5.18 -4.57 13.14
CA GLY A 70 6.17 -4.43 12.08
C GLY A 70 7.01 -3.19 12.20
N THR A 71 7.56 -2.76 11.06
CA THR A 71 8.56 -1.69 11.01
C THR A 71 8.29 -0.73 9.86
N ALA A 72 8.72 0.52 10.03
CA ALA A 72 8.85 1.49 8.95
C ALA A 72 10.34 1.79 8.72
N THR A 73 10.78 1.74 7.47
CA THR A 73 12.11 2.20 7.05
C THR A 73 11.92 3.51 6.30
N VAL A 74 12.43 4.61 6.85
CA VAL A 74 12.22 5.97 6.32
C VAL A 74 13.56 6.59 5.96
N LEU A 75 13.62 7.25 4.81
CA LEU A 75 14.78 8.03 4.37
C LEU A 75 14.74 9.41 5.03
N VAL A 76 15.79 9.76 5.78
CA VAL A 76 15.98 11.08 6.40
C VAL A 76 17.34 11.60 5.97
N GLY A 77 17.39 12.73 5.26
CA GLY A 77 18.65 13.33 4.81
C GLY A 77 19.52 12.41 3.96
N GLY A 78 18.92 11.49 3.20
CA GLY A 78 19.64 10.50 2.38
C GLY A 78 20.10 9.24 3.14
N GLN A 79 19.83 9.13 4.45
CA GLN A 79 20.10 7.93 5.24
C GLN A 79 18.81 7.18 5.60
N SER A 80 18.88 5.84 5.59
CA SER A 80 17.74 4.99 5.93
C SER A 80 17.70 4.69 7.43
N TYR A 81 16.56 4.97 8.05
CA TYR A 81 16.30 4.66 9.45
C TYR A 81 15.15 3.67 9.56
N LYS A 82 15.41 2.53 10.21
CA LYS A 82 14.39 1.54 10.53
C LYS A 82 13.86 1.80 11.93
N VAL A 83 12.54 1.94 12.06
CA VAL A 83 11.84 2.11 13.34
C VAL A 83 10.85 0.96 13.54
N GLU A 84 10.85 0.39 14.74
CA GLU A 84 9.83 -0.55 15.18
C GLU A 84 8.53 0.22 15.45
N LEU A 85 7.39 -0.37 15.07
CA LEU A 85 6.07 0.21 15.25
C LEU A 85 5.36 -0.50 16.42
N SER A 86 4.86 0.29 17.36
CA SER A 86 4.15 -0.19 18.55
C SER A 86 2.71 0.32 18.57
N ALA A 87 1.78 -0.49 19.05
CA ALA A 87 0.38 -0.09 19.18
C ALA A 87 0.23 1.06 20.19
N THR A 88 -0.54 2.09 19.82
CA THR A 88 -0.77 3.28 20.66
C THR A 88 -2.18 3.36 21.25
N GLY A 89 -2.96 2.29 21.09
CA GLY A 89 -4.40 2.28 21.32
C GLY A 89 -5.16 2.64 20.04
N GLY A 90 -6.42 2.19 19.92
CA GLY A 90 -7.19 2.36 18.69
C GLY A 90 -6.68 1.50 17.52
N ASP A 91 -6.54 2.11 16.34
CA ASP A 91 -6.23 1.49 15.05
C ASP A 91 -4.83 1.88 14.49
N GLY A 92 -4.05 2.66 15.23
CA GLY A 92 -2.72 3.12 14.82
C GLY A 92 -1.54 2.44 15.53
N VAL A 93 -0.53 2.06 14.75
CA VAL A 93 0.82 1.71 15.26
C VAL A 93 1.80 2.83 14.97
N GLN A 94 2.68 3.15 15.92
CA GLN A 94 3.57 4.32 15.84
C GLN A 94 5.02 3.99 16.18
N GLY A 95 5.93 4.80 15.66
CA GLY A 95 7.37 4.77 15.96
C GLY A 95 7.97 6.17 15.85
N ARG A 96 9.20 6.34 16.33
CA ARG A 96 9.91 7.62 16.36
C ARG A 96 11.24 7.50 15.64
N LEU A 97 11.50 8.39 14.69
CA LEU A 97 12.79 8.54 14.01
C LEU A 97 13.78 9.30 14.91
N PRO A 98 15.10 9.10 14.72
CA PRO A 98 16.11 9.84 15.48
C PRO A 98 16.22 11.31 15.05
N ALA A 99 15.72 11.66 13.87
CA ALA A 99 15.70 13.02 13.33
C ALA A 99 14.41 13.24 12.53
N PRO A 100 13.90 14.48 12.45
CA PRO A 100 12.70 14.77 11.67
C PRO A 100 12.95 14.62 10.17
N VAL A 101 11.94 14.14 9.43
CA VAL A 101 11.95 14.18 7.96
C VAL A 101 11.78 15.62 7.51
N THR A 102 12.69 16.09 6.67
CA THR A 102 12.62 17.39 6.01
C THR A 102 12.44 17.18 4.50
N GLY A 103 11.41 17.76 3.90
CA GLY A 103 11.11 17.60 2.47
C GLY A 103 10.27 16.35 2.18
N SER A 104 10.52 15.70 1.05
CA SER A 104 9.72 14.57 0.58
C SER A 104 9.89 13.32 1.44
N VAL A 105 8.78 12.64 1.71
CA VAL A 105 8.76 11.35 2.42
C VAL A 105 9.11 10.25 1.45
N MET A 106 10.11 9.44 1.80
CA MET A 106 10.41 8.17 1.15
C MET A 106 10.50 7.07 2.20
N ALA A 107 9.63 6.08 2.11
CA ALA A 107 9.52 5.05 3.13
C ALA A 107 9.09 3.68 2.56
N THR A 108 9.51 2.62 3.23
CA THR A 108 8.94 1.27 3.09
C THR A 108 8.40 0.83 4.42
N VAL A 109 7.15 0.40 4.46
CA VAL A 109 6.49 -0.12 5.66
C VAL A 109 6.31 -1.61 5.47
N ALA A 110 6.78 -2.42 6.42
CA ALA A 110 6.63 -3.87 6.42
C ALA A 110 5.89 -4.29 7.69
N LEU A 111 4.71 -4.90 7.52
CA LEU A 111 3.80 -5.24 8.61
C LEU A 111 3.46 -6.73 8.61
N LYS A 112 3.04 -7.22 9.77
CA LYS A 112 2.25 -8.42 9.95
C LYS A 112 0.88 -7.99 10.45
N VAL A 113 -0.17 -8.25 9.65
CA VAL A 113 -1.56 -7.88 9.94
C VAL A 113 -2.38 -9.16 10.08
N GLY A 114 -2.91 -9.43 11.27
CA GLY A 114 -3.70 -10.65 11.53
C GLY A 114 -2.96 -11.94 11.16
N GLY A 115 -1.62 -11.96 11.25
CA GLY A 115 -0.79 -13.10 10.88
C GLY A 115 -0.20 -13.06 9.47
N LYS A 116 -0.72 -12.21 8.57
CA LYS A 116 -0.26 -12.10 7.17
C LYS A 116 0.80 -11.01 7.02
N ALA A 117 1.88 -11.30 6.30
CA ALA A 117 2.92 -10.31 6.02
C ALA A 117 2.52 -9.44 4.81
N VAL A 118 2.59 -8.13 4.96
CA VAL A 118 2.31 -7.13 3.91
C VAL A 118 3.41 -6.06 3.90
N SER A 119 3.62 -5.44 2.73
CA SER A 119 4.60 -4.36 2.59
C SER A 119 4.10 -3.31 1.60
N ALA A 120 4.36 -2.05 1.91
CA ALA A 120 3.98 -0.90 1.10
C ALA A 120 5.15 0.08 0.97
N ARG A 121 5.29 0.71 -0.21
CA ARG A 121 6.31 1.74 -0.48
C ARG A 121 5.65 3.08 -0.72
N PHE A 122 6.18 4.12 -0.11
CA PHE A 122 5.60 5.45 -0.09
C PHE A 122 6.58 6.48 -0.63
N THR A 123 6.08 7.35 -1.50
CA THR A 123 6.74 8.58 -1.95
C THR A 123 5.73 9.71 -1.82
N SER A 124 6.06 10.77 -1.09
CA SER A 124 5.33 12.02 -1.24
C SER A 124 5.82 12.74 -2.50
N LYS A 125 4.90 13.40 -3.20
CA LYS A 125 5.31 14.41 -4.18
C LYS A 125 5.99 15.56 -3.43
N ALA A 126 7.04 16.11 -4.05
CA ALA A 126 7.74 17.29 -3.56
C ALA A 126 6.89 18.55 -3.76
#